data_AF-A0A9X9A6G2-F1
#
_entry.id   AF-A0A9X9A6G2-F1
#
_cell.length_a   1.000
_cell.length_b   1.000
_cell.length_c   1.000
_cell.angle_alpha   90.00
_cell.angle_beta   90.00
_cell.angle_gamma   90.00
#
_symmetry.space_group_name_H-M   'P 1'
#
loop_
_entity.id
_entity.type
_entity.pdbx_description
1 polymer ?
#
loop_
_entity_poly.entity_id
_entity_poly.type
_entity_poly.pdbx_seq_one_letter_code
_entity_poly.pdbx_strand_id
1 'polypeptide(L)'
;MKTNVHKVDKWGKLGAFLYQFRYTVIVALLLLAIALGIFAPKLPGVLGGDGFQTEGDYQKTKEILDKDFKKSQDTLLLVFEKNKDASHEEFKKRIDEIVKNVQEKENYESF
;
A
#
# COMPACT_ATOMS: atom_id res chain seq x y z
N MET A 1 -40.09 -49.14 -17.34
CA MET A 1 -39.31 -47.92 -17.64
C MET A 1 -38.65 -47.46 -16.34
N LYS A 2 -37.36 -47.79 -16.13
CA LYS A 2 -36.63 -47.41 -14.92
C LYS A 2 -35.96 -46.07 -15.18
N THR A 3 -36.44 -45.00 -14.56
CA THR A 3 -35.79 -43.68 -14.60
C THR A 3 -34.49 -43.78 -13.83
N ASN A 4 -33.36 -43.73 -14.53
CA ASN A 4 -32.05 -43.53 -13.90
C ASN A 4 -32.05 -42.10 -13.34
N VAL A 5 -32.40 -41.98 -12.06
CA VAL A 5 -32.26 -40.73 -11.31
C VAL A 5 -30.78 -40.36 -11.36
N HIS A 6 -30.46 -39.23 -12.00
CA HIS A 6 -29.10 -38.71 -12.08
C HIS A 6 -28.49 -38.69 -10.68
N LYS A 7 -27.46 -39.51 -10.47
CA LYS A 7 -26.67 -39.54 -9.24
C LYS A 7 -26.11 -38.12 -9.07
N VAL A 8 -26.54 -37.42 -8.01
CA VAL A 8 -26.06 -36.06 -7.73
C VAL A 8 -24.53 -36.09 -7.67
N ASP A 9 -23.91 -35.35 -8.58
CA ASP A 9 -22.46 -35.30 -8.74
C ASP A 9 -21.83 -34.50 -7.58
N LYS A 10 -20.49 -34.45 -7.53
CA LYS A 10 -19.78 -33.79 -6.43
C LYS A 10 -20.13 -32.30 -6.33
N TRP A 11 -20.35 -31.64 -7.47
CA TRP A 11 -20.76 -30.23 -7.53
C TRP A 11 -22.20 -30.03 -7.09
N GLY A 12 -23.11 -30.91 -7.49
CA GLY A 12 -24.50 -30.88 -7.02
C GLY A 12 -24.62 -31.08 -5.51
N LYS A 13 -23.77 -31.94 -4.91
CA LYS A 13 -23.71 -32.11 -3.46
C LYS A 13 -23.17 -30.87 -2.74
N LEU A 14 -22.13 -30.25 -3.29
CA LEU A 14 -21.59 -28.98 -2.76
C LEU A 14 -22.63 -27.86 -2.86
N GLY A 15 -23.32 -27.75 -3.99
CA GLY A 15 -24.40 -26.77 -4.19
C GLY A 15 -25.56 -26.98 -3.21
N ALA A 16 -25.98 -28.23 -3.00
CA ALA A 16 -27.03 -28.54 -2.01
C ALA A 16 -26.59 -28.19 -0.58
N PHE A 17 -25.33 -28.45 -0.23
CA PHE A 17 -24.76 -28.07 1.07
C PHE A 17 -24.73 -26.54 1.25
N LEU A 18 -24.23 -25.80 0.26
CA LEU A 18 -24.22 -24.34 0.29
C LEU A 18 -25.64 -23.76 0.38
N TYR A 19 -26.61 -24.37 -0.31
CA TYR A 19 -28.00 -23.93 -0.26
C TYR A 19 -28.67 -24.22 1.08
N GLN A 20 -28.37 -25.39 1.67
CA GLN A 20 -28.84 -25.77 3.01
C GLN A 20 -28.34 -24.80 4.08
N PHE A 21 -27.08 -24.37 3.98
CA PHE A 21 -26.44 -23.43 4.93
C PHE A 21 -26.32 -22.00 4.39
N ARG A 22 -27.18 -21.60 3.44
CA ARG A 22 -27.04 -20.34 2.68
C ARG A 22 -26.85 -19.10 3.54
N TYR A 23 -27.62 -18.96 4.63
CA TYR A 23 -27.50 -17.79 5.51
C TYR A 23 -26.18 -17.79 6.27
N THR A 24 -25.72 -18.95 6.76
CA THR A 24 -24.42 -19.09 7.42
C THR A 24 -23.28 -18.77 6.46
N VAL A 25 -23.34 -19.27 5.23
CA VAL A 25 -22.34 -18.98 4.20
C VAL A 25 -22.30 -17.48 3.88
N ILE A 26 -23.47 -16.85 3.69
CA ILE A 26 -23.55 -15.41 3.42
C ILE A 26 -22.98 -14.61 4.59
N VAL A 27 -23.34 -14.94 5.83
CA VAL A 27 -22.81 -14.25 7.02
C VAL A 27 -21.30 -14.45 7.14
N ALA A 28 -20.78 -15.66 6.92
CA ALA A 28 -19.36 -15.93 6.96
C ALA A 28 -18.58 -15.13 5.89
N LEU A 29 -19.10 -15.06 4.66
CA LEU A 29 -18.50 -14.27 3.58
C LEU A 29 -18.56 -12.77 3.88
N LEU A 30 -19.67 -12.28 4.45
CA LEU A 30 -19.79 -10.88 4.88
C LEU A 30 -18.77 -10.54 5.97
N LEU A 31 -18.64 -11.39 7.00
CA LEU A 31 -17.66 -11.20 8.06
C LEU A 31 -16.22 -11.22 7.52
N LEU A 32 -15.93 -12.15 6.60
CA LEU A 32 -14.62 -12.22 5.93
C LEU A 32 -14.35 -10.96 5.12
N ALA A 33 -15.32 -10.49 4.34
CA ALA A 33 -15.18 -9.27 3.54
C ALA A 33 -14.97 -8.03 4.40
N ILE A 34 -15.70 -7.90 5.51
CA ILE A 34 -15.51 -6.80 6.48
C ILE A 34 -14.12 -6.88 7.10
N ALA A 35 -13.69 -8.06 7.53
CA ALA A 35 -12.35 -8.26 8.09
C ALA A 35 -11.27 -7.85 7.10
N LEU A 36 -11.34 -8.32 5.85
CA LEU A 36 -10.42 -7.92 4.78
C LEU A 36 -10.48 -6.41 4.49
N GLY A 37 -11.68 -5.81 4.52
CA GLY A 37 -11.88 -4.37 4.35
C GLY A 37 -11.18 -3.54 5.43
N ILE A 38 -11.16 -4.00 6.68
CA ILE A 38 -10.41 -3.34 7.76
C ILE A 38 -8.89 -3.33 7.47
N PHE A 39 -8.37 -4.37 6.82
CA PHE A 39 -6.96 -4.45 6.45
C PHE A 39 -6.61 -3.76 5.13
N ALA A 40 -7.60 -3.42 4.30
CA ALA A 40 -7.37 -2.82 2.98
C ALA A 40 -6.54 -1.51 3.01
N PRO A 41 -6.75 -0.57 3.96
CA PRO A 41 -5.92 0.64 4.05
C PRO A 41 -4.44 0.38 4.34
N LYS A 42 -4.09 -0.81 4.87
CA LYS A 42 -2.69 -1.19 5.13
C LYS A 42 -2.00 -1.78 3.91
N LEU A 43 -2.73 -2.12 2.84
CA LEU A 43 -2.17 -2.73 1.64
C LEU A 43 -1.07 -1.89 0.99
N PRO A 44 -1.21 -0.56 0.80
CA PRO A 44 -0.15 0.24 0.17
C PRO A 44 1.17 0.25 0.97
N GLY A 45 1.12 0.10 2.29
CA GLY A 45 2.32 0.07 3.13
C GLY A 45 2.99 -1.30 3.23
N VAL A 46 2.30 -2.38 2.87
CA VAL A 46 2.83 -3.76 2.87
C VAL A 46 3.27 -4.17 1.46
N LEU A 47 2.64 -3.62 0.43
CA LEU A 47 3.07 -3.77 -0.95
C LEU A 47 4.35 -2.95 -1.13
N GLY A 48 5.49 -3.64 -1.13
CA GLY A 48 6.80 -3.02 -1.21
C GLY A 48 7.06 -2.39 -2.57
N GLY A 49 7.37 -1.10 -2.56
CA GLY A 49 7.89 -0.36 -3.71
C GLY A 49 6.89 -0.19 -4.87
N ASP A 50 7.42 0.34 -5.96
CA ASP A 50 6.73 0.62 -7.22
C ASP A 50 6.76 -0.56 -8.21
N GLY A 51 7.32 -1.70 -7.78
CA GLY A 51 7.57 -2.87 -8.63
C GLY A 51 8.81 -2.77 -9.52
N PHE A 52 9.62 -1.71 -9.39
CA PHE A 52 10.91 -1.57 -10.09
C PHE A 52 12.11 -2.06 -9.27
N GLN A 53 11.88 -2.55 -8.05
CA GLN A 53 12.91 -3.16 -7.23
C GLN A 53 13.13 -4.62 -7.66
N THR A 54 14.38 -4.98 -7.93
CA THR A 54 14.78 -6.36 -8.26
C THR A 54 15.65 -6.91 -7.14
N GLU A 55 15.43 -8.16 -6.76
CA GLU A 55 16.32 -8.86 -5.83
C GLU A 55 17.73 -8.93 -6.42
N GLY A 56 18.73 -8.43 -5.70
CA GLY A 56 20.12 -8.41 -6.16
C GLY A 56 21.05 -7.56 -5.31
N ASP A 57 22.33 -7.56 -5.68
CA ASP A 57 23.40 -6.91 -4.90
C ASP A 57 23.21 -5.40 -4.76
N TYR A 58 22.58 -4.75 -5.73
CA TYR A 58 22.24 -3.33 -5.66
C TYR A 58 21.31 -3.04 -4.48
N GLN A 59 20.21 -3.79 -4.34
CA GLN A 59 19.23 -3.56 -3.29
C GLN A 59 19.82 -3.86 -1.91
N LYS A 60 20.65 -4.90 -1.81
CA LYS A 60 21.40 -5.22 -0.58
C LYS A 60 22.39 -4.12 -0.21
N THR A 61 23.09 -3.55 -1.19
CA THR A 61 24.02 -2.44 -0.95
C THR A 61 23.27 -1.18 -0.54
N LYS A 62 22.12 -0.88 -1.16
CA LYS A 62 21.24 0.23 -0.77
C LYS A 62 20.80 0.09 0.69
N GLU A 63 20.35 -1.09 1.10
CA GLU A 63 19.96 -1.34 2.50
C GLU A 63 21.11 -1.19 3.51
N ILE A 64 22.32 -1.63 3.16
CA ILE A 64 23.50 -1.46 4.02
C ILE A 64 23.87 0.03 4.13
N LEU A 65 23.91 0.75 3.02
CA LEU A 65 24.20 2.19 3.01
C LEU A 65 23.18 2.99 3.81
N ASP A 66 21.93 2.57 3.75
CA ASP A 66 20.87 3.13 4.56
C ASP A 66 21.12 2.78 6.03
N LYS A 67 20.91 1.53 6.45
CA LYS A 67 20.91 1.11 7.87
C LYS A 67 22.22 1.41 8.61
N ASP A 68 23.37 1.12 7.98
CA ASP A 68 24.66 1.13 8.67
C ASP A 68 25.37 2.48 8.55
N PHE A 69 25.15 3.19 7.44
CA PHE A 69 25.85 4.45 7.14
C PHE A 69 24.94 5.69 7.22
N LYS A 70 23.65 5.51 7.51
CA LYS A 70 22.64 6.57 7.55
C LYS A 70 22.62 7.42 6.28
N LYS A 71 22.80 6.77 5.13
CA LYS A 71 22.80 7.40 3.81
C LYS A 71 21.64 6.89 2.98
N SER A 72 20.47 7.52 3.14
CA SER A 72 19.37 7.31 2.22
C SER A 72 19.80 7.68 0.79
N GLN A 73 19.43 6.84 -0.17
CA GLN A 73 19.61 7.12 -1.59
C GLN A 73 18.44 7.92 -2.17
N ASP A 74 17.41 8.18 -1.37
CA ASP A 74 16.22 8.86 -1.83
C ASP A 74 16.49 10.37 -1.84
N THR A 75 16.15 11.03 -2.94
CA THR A 75 16.46 12.44 -3.18
C THR A 75 15.18 13.26 -3.22
N LEU A 76 15.04 14.21 -2.29
CA LEU A 76 13.97 15.20 -2.31
C LEU A 76 14.39 16.42 -3.15
N LEU A 77 13.78 16.61 -4.31
CA LEU A 77 13.97 17.80 -5.13
C LEU A 77 12.84 18.81 -4.89
N LEU A 78 13.19 19.98 -4.34
CA LEU A 78 12.24 21.08 -4.13
C LEU A 78 12.44 22.15 -5.21
N VAL A 79 11.36 22.48 -5.92
CA VAL A 79 11.33 23.52 -6.96
C VAL A 79 10.42 24.64 -6.51
N PHE A 80 10.93 25.87 -6.53
CA PHE A 80 10.20 27.06 -6.12
C PHE A 80 10.03 28.02 -7.28
N GLU A 81 8.80 28.51 -7.47
CA GLU A 81 8.48 29.54 -8.45
C GLU A 81 8.02 30.81 -7.73
N LYS A 82 8.58 31.96 -8.12
CA LYS A 82 8.19 33.26 -7.56
C LYS A 82 6.99 33.80 -8.32
N ASN A 83 5.90 34.09 -7.61
CA ASN A 83 4.77 34.83 -8.17
C ASN A 83 5.21 36.21 -8.68
N LYS A 84 4.58 36.68 -9.75
CA LYS A 84 4.92 37.96 -10.40
C LYS A 84 4.80 39.14 -9.43
N ASP A 85 3.76 39.11 -8.58
CA ASP A 85 3.42 40.20 -7.66
C ASP A 85 4.13 40.10 -6.29
N ALA A 86 4.82 38.99 -6.02
CA ALA A 86 5.54 38.81 -4.75
C ALA A 86 6.92 39.47 -4.79
N SER A 87 7.30 40.13 -3.71
CA SER A 87 8.65 40.68 -3.57
C SER A 87 9.69 39.56 -3.44
N HIS A 88 10.95 39.88 -3.73
CA HIS A 88 12.04 38.93 -3.58
C HIS A 88 12.23 38.48 -2.11
N GLU A 89 12.04 39.40 -1.16
CA GLU A 89 12.21 39.08 0.26
C GLU A 89 11.11 38.16 0.79
N GLU A 90 9.85 38.40 0.42
CA GLU A 90 8.74 37.52 0.80
C GLU A 90 8.92 36.12 0.23
N PHE A 91 9.39 36.02 -1.01
CA PHE A 91 9.68 34.75 -1.65
C PHE A 91 10.80 33.99 -0.94
N LYS A 92 11.91 34.67 -0.64
CA LYS A 92 13.04 34.08 0.08
C LYS A 92 12.62 33.60 1.47
N LYS A 93 11.89 34.44 2.21
CA LYS A 93 11.37 34.08 3.54
C LYS A 93 10.50 32.82 3.49
N ARG A 94 9.64 32.71 2.47
CA ARG A 94 8.80 31.53 2.28
C ARG A 94 9.60 30.28 1.94
N ILE A 95 10.66 30.39 1.13
CA ILE A 95 11.59 29.27 0.88
C ILE A 95 12.24 28.84 2.19
N ASP A 96 12.78 29.77 2.96
CA ASP A 96 13.48 29.48 4.22
C ASP A 96 12.54 28.80 5.24
N GLU A 97 11.28 29.25 5.32
CA GLU A 97 10.26 28.61 6.15
C GLU A 97 9.95 27.18 5.70
N ILE A 98 9.80 26.94 4.38
CA ILE A 98 9.53 25.60 3.86
C ILE A 98 10.72 24.67 4.09
N VAL A 99 11.94 25.12 3.79
CA VAL A 99 13.17 24.35 3.99
C VAL A 99 13.33 24.00 5.46
N LYS A 100 13.10 24.95 6.37
CA LYS A 100 13.16 24.70 7.81
C LYS A 100 12.11 23.65 8.25
N ASN A 101 10.88 23.77 7.78
CA ASN A 101 9.83 22.79 8.09
C ASN A 101 10.17 21.39 7.59
N VAL A 102 10.77 21.27 6.40
CA VAL A 102 11.23 19.98 5.85
C VAL A 102 12.36 19.42 6.70
N GLN A 103 13.36 20.23 7.07
CA GLN A 103 14.47 19.79 7.92
C GLN A 103 14.02 19.36 9.34
N GLU A 104 12.94 19.94 9.86
CA GLU A 104 12.39 19.58 11.17
C GLU A 104 11.54 18.29 11.13
N LYS A 105 10.86 18.00 10.01
CA LYS A 105 9.91 16.88 9.89
C LYS A 105 10.49 15.65 9.19
N GLU A 106 11.35 15.87 8.20
CA GLU A 106 12.03 14.82 7.44
C GLU A 106 13.39 14.58 8.09
N ASN A 107 13.44 13.67 9.06
CA ASN A 107 14.69 13.18 9.63
C ASN A 107 15.11 11.89 8.89
N TYR A 108 16.29 11.35 9.20
CA TYR A 108 16.78 10.13 8.56
C TYR A 108 15.82 8.93 8.70
N GLU A 109 14.98 8.87 9.73
CA GLU A 109 13.97 7.83 9.91
C GLU A 109 12.63 8.11 9.19
N SER A 110 12.52 9.25 8.51
CA SER A 110 11.35 9.60 7.70
C SER A 110 11.41 9.00 6.28
N PHE A 111 12.55 8.40 5.89
CA PHE A 111 12.78 7.69 4.63
C PHE A 111 13.13 6.22 4.91
#